data_AF-A0AAE3CE94-F1
#
_entry.id   AF-A0AAE3CE94-F1
#
_cell.length_a   1.000
_cell.length_b   1.000
_cell.length_c   1.000
_cell.angle_alpha   90.00
_cell.angle_beta   90.00
_cell.angle_gamma   90.00
#
_symmetry.space_group_name_H-M   'P 1'
#
loop_
_entity.id
_entity.type
_entity.pdbx_description
1 polymer ?
#
loop_
_entity_poly.entity_id
_entity_poly.type
_entity_poly.pdbx_seq_one_letter_code
_entity_poly.pdbx_strand_id
1 'polypeptide(L)'
;MSEMKDFFNAIVYCNVFIAADKMGVTPVLLGRQAATVLAPVIDGLFKQIVNSDSPKTMEEFVKDIEKVGKDTGLYQIEIIADPSENVHKEKITNCIWTEMAKYAKTLGYKSCPLCGIAVTIMGGIHSLGLGEVNRFEAENNENVCILKLEMQQK
;
A
#
# COMPACT_ATOMS: atom_id res chain seq x y z
N MET A 1 -25.64 -4.89 -4.40
CA MET A 1 -24.85 -3.99 -3.54
C MET A 1 -23.34 -4.15 -3.77
N SER A 2 -22.82 -5.34 -4.09
CA SER A 2 -21.41 -5.53 -4.49
C SER A 2 -21.06 -4.88 -5.84
N GLU A 3 -21.91 -5.02 -6.86
CA GLU A 3 -21.64 -4.50 -8.21
C GLU A 3 -21.43 -2.98 -8.25
N MET A 4 -22.18 -2.23 -7.44
CA MET A 4 -22.02 -0.77 -7.34
C MET A 4 -20.70 -0.38 -6.67
N LYS A 5 -20.24 -1.15 -5.68
CA LYS A 5 -18.93 -0.97 -5.03
C LYS A 5 -17.80 -1.26 -6.02
N ASP A 6 -17.92 -2.33 -6.79
CA ASP A 6 -16.92 -2.72 -7.79
C ASP A 6 -16.83 -1.70 -8.92
N PHE A 7 -17.97 -1.16 -9.35
CA PHE A 7 -18.02 -0.07 -10.32
C PHE A 7 -17.39 1.22 -9.78
N PHE A 8 -17.70 1.62 -8.54
CA PHE A 8 -17.08 2.79 -7.91
C PHE A 8 -15.56 2.64 -7.79
N ASN A 9 -15.10 1.46 -7.35
CA ASN A 9 -13.68 1.12 -7.30
C ASN A 9 -13.04 1.26 -8.70
N ALA A 10 -13.66 0.69 -9.73
CA ALA A 10 -13.16 0.83 -11.10
C ALA A 10 -13.08 2.30 -11.56
N ILE A 11 -14.06 3.14 -11.22
CA ILE A 11 -14.03 4.58 -11.50
C ILE A 11 -12.83 5.24 -10.82
N VAL A 12 -12.64 5.01 -9.52
CA VAL A 12 -11.52 5.58 -8.75
C VAL A 12 -10.20 5.14 -9.37
N TYR A 13 -10.04 3.85 -9.64
CA TYR A 13 -8.81 3.31 -10.20
C TYR A 13 -8.50 3.92 -11.58
N CYS A 14 -9.47 3.88 -12.51
CA CYS A 14 -9.24 4.32 -13.88
C CYS A 14 -9.10 5.84 -13.99
N ASN A 15 -9.91 6.62 -13.26
CA ASN A 15 -9.93 8.08 -13.41
C ASN A 15 -8.96 8.79 -12.46
N VAL A 16 -8.66 8.21 -11.30
CA VAL A 16 -7.74 8.82 -10.34
C VAL A 16 -6.36 8.20 -10.48
N PHE A 17 -6.24 6.87 -10.35
CA PHE A 17 -4.91 6.26 -10.25
C PHE A 17 -4.17 6.27 -11.58
N ILE A 18 -4.82 5.84 -12.67
CA ILE A 18 -4.20 5.85 -14.00
C ILE A 18 -3.95 7.30 -14.48
N ALA A 19 -4.88 8.22 -14.23
CA ALA A 19 -4.69 9.62 -14.65
C ALA A 19 -3.53 10.28 -13.91
N ALA A 20 -3.43 10.09 -12.60
CA ALA A 20 -2.33 10.65 -11.80
C ALA A 20 -0.98 10.08 -12.23
N ASP A 21 -0.88 8.77 -12.53
CA ASP A 21 0.34 8.18 -13.09
C ASP A 21 0.73 8.82 -14.43
N LYS A 22 -0.23 9.03 -15.34
CA LYS A 22 0.00 9.75 -16.61
C LYS A 22 0.43 11.21 -16.41
N MET A 23 0.15 11.81 -15.26
CA MET A 23 0.63 13.14 -14.88
C MET A 23 2.03 13.12 -14.23
N GLY A 24 2.66 11.95 -14.14
CA GLY A 24 3.98 11.78 -13.54
C GLY A 24 3.96 11.60 -12.01
N VAL A 25 2.79 11.36 -11.40
CA VAL A 25 2.71 11.04 -9.98
C VAL A 25 3.20 9.61 -9.78
N THR A 26 4.21 9.43 -8.94
CA THR A 26 4.74 8.11 -8.60
C THR A 26 4.20 7.64 -7.24
N PRO A 27 4.16 6.32 -6.97
CA PRO A 27 3.76 5.79 -5.66
C PRO A 27 4.60 6.36 -4.50
N VAL A 28 5.91 6.53 -4.70
CA VAL A 28 6.81 7.10 -3.67
C VAL A 28 6.47 8.55 -3.39
N LEU A 29 6.23 9.36 -4.43
CA LEU A 29 5.81 10.75 -4.27
C LEU A 29 4.48 10.84 -3.51
N LEU A 30 3.50 10.02 -3.91
CA LEU A 30 2.19 10.02 -3.27
C LEU A 30 2.26 9.51 -1.83
N GLY A 31 3.08 8.50 -1.53
CA GLY A 31 3.33 8.02 -0.17
C GLY A 31 3.93 9.10 0.73
N ARG A 32 4.90 9.89 0.24
CA ARG A 32 5.44 11.04 0.97
C ARG A 32 4.37 12.10 1.26
N GLN A 33 3.51 12.40 0.29
CA GLN A 33 2.40 13.33 0.50
C GLN A 33 1.32 12.75 1.43
N ALA A 34 1.06 11.45 1.37
CA ALA A 34 0.17 10.79 2.31
C ALA A 34 0.71 10.92 3.74
N ALA A 35 2.03 10.82 3.94
CA ALA A 35 2.65 10.96 5.24
C ALA A 35 2.43 12.36 5.86
N THR A 36 2.47 13.44 5.07
CA THR A 36 2.22 14.80 5.59
C THR A 36 0.77 14.98 6.06
N VAL A 37 -0.16 14.29 5.41
CA VAL A 37 -1.58 14.26 5.80
C VAL A 37 -1.82 13.34 7.01
N LEU A 38 -1.13 12.20 7.07
CA LEU A 38 -1.31 11.18 8.12
C LEU A 38 -0.62 11.55 9.42
N ALA A 39 0.56 12.17 9.40
CA ALA A 39 1.35 12.50 10.58
C ALA A 39 0.54 13.15 11.74
N PRO A 40 -0.32 14.15 11.53
CA PRO A 40 -1.09 14.74 12.62
C PRO A 40 -2.23 13.86 13.18
N VAL A 41 -2.62 12.79 12.47
CA VAL A 41 -3.80 11.98 12.81
C VAL A 41 -3.49 10.51 13.06
N ILE A 42 -2.26 10.05 12.79
CA ILE A 42 -1.92 8.63 12.76
C ILE A 42 -2.15 7.94 14.10
N ASP A 43 -1.78 8.59 15.22
CA ASP A 43 -2.03 8.08 16.57
C ASP A 43 -3.53 7.88 16.84
N GLY A 44 -4.35 8.82 16.36
CA GLY A 44 -5.80 8.71 16.45
C GLY A 44 -6.34 7.55 15.61
N LEU A 45 -5.80 7.35 14.41
CA LEU A 45 -6.21 6.26 13.50
C LEU A 45 -5.86 4.89 14.09
N PHE A 46 -4.65 4.68 14.59
CA PHE A 46 -4.27 3.40 15.22
C PHE A 46 -5.15 3.10 16.43
N LYS A 47 -5.37 4.11 17.28
CA LYS A 47 -6.22 3.93 18.46
C LYS A 47 -7.68 3.61 18.12
N GLN A 48 -8.24 4.24 17.09
CA GLN A 48 -9.65 4.03 16.71
C GLN A 48 -9.87 2.78 15.86
N ILE A 49 -8.96 2.46 14.95
CA ILE A 49 -9.15 1.40 13.95
C ILE A 49 -8.50 0.10 14.40
N VAL A 50 -7.28 0.17 14.95
CA VAL A 50 -6.49 -1.02 15.32
C VAL A 50 -6.67 -1.37 16.79
N ASN A 51 -7.16 -0.42 17.60
CA ASN A 51 -7.27 -0.50 19.05
C ASN A 51 -5.91 -0.76 19.73
N SER A 52 -4.87 -0.09 19.21
CA SER A 52 -3.49 -0.12 19.71
C SER A 52 -2.89 1.28 19.73
N ASP A 53 -1.80 1.46 20.47
CA ASP A 53 -0.92 2.61 20.30
C ASP A 53 -0.20 2.54 18.94
N SER A 54 0.23 3.68 18.42
CA SER A 54 1.00 3.71 17.18
C SER A 54 2.27 2.87 17.28
N PRO A 55 2.59 2.09 16.23
CA PRO A 55 3.75 1.23 16.21
C PRO A 55 5.04 2.04 16.17
N LYS A 56 6.03 1.57 16.92
CA LYS A 56 7.36 2.20 17.05
C LYS A 56 8.44 1.47 16.27
N THR A 57 8.11 0.29 15.75
CA THR A 57 9.00 -0.52 14.91
C THR A 57 8.31 -0.94 13.62
N MET A 58 9.11 -1.26 12.60
CA MET A 58 8.59 -1.83 11.35
C MET A 58 7.83 -3.14 11.59
N GLU A 59 8.28 -3.97 12.53
CA GLU A 59 7.63 -5.24 12.82
C GLU A 59 6.23 -5.04 13.42
N GLU A 60 6.08 -4.12 14.38
CA GLU A 60 4.78 -3.75 14.95
C GLU A 60 3.87 -3.16 13.88
N PHE A 61 4.39 -2.25 13.05
CA PHE A 61 3.62 -1.63 11.98
C PHE A 61 3.09 -2.66 11.00
N VAL A 62 3.91 -3.64 10.59
CA VAL A 62 3.47 -4.66 9.64
C VAL A 62 2.41 -5.59 10.25
N LYS A 63 2.55 -5.96 11.53
CA LYS A 63 1.52 -6.76 12.23
C LYS A 63 0.17 -6.03 12.28
N ASP A 64 0.19 -4.73 12.51
CA ASP A 64 -1.04 -3.94 12.58
C ASP A 64 -1.71 -3.79 11.20
N ILE A 65 -0.96 -3.53 10.12
CA ILE A 65 -1.54 -3.44 8.77
C ILE A 65 -2.05 -4.80 8.26
N GLU A 66 -1.40 -5.91 8.65
CA GLU A 66 -1.85 -7.27 8.35
C GLU A 66 -3.21 -7.53 9.03
N LYS A 67 -3.30 -7.21 10.32
CA LYS A 67 -4.54 -7.30 11.10
C LYS A 67 -5.66 -6.48 10.47
N VAL A 68 -5.40 -5.22 10.12
CA VAL A 68 -6.39 -4.35 9.46
C VAL A 68 -6.87 -4.95 8.14
N GLY A 69 -5.95 -5.43 7.30
CA GLY A 69 -6.30 -6.06 6.03
C GLY A 69 -7.23 -7.26 6.21
N LYS A 70 -6.89 -8.13 7.17
CA LYS A 70 -7.65 -9.33 7.51
C LYS A 70 -9.03 -9.01 8.09
N ASP A 71 -9.10 -8.10 9.06
CA ASP A 71 -10.35 -7.74 9.76
C ASP A 71 -11.32 -6.99 8.83
N THR A 72 -10.81 -6.21 7.88
CA THR A 72 -11.62 -5.47 6.89
C THR A 72 -11.94 -6.28 5.63
N GLY A 73 -11.25 -7.41 5.42
CA GLY A 73 -11.37 -8.21 4.20
C GLY A 73 -10.88 -7.50 2.94
N LEU A 74 -10.03 -6.47 3.07
CA LEU A 74 -9.53 -5.69 1.95
C LEU A 74 -8.34 -6.34 1.23
N TYR A 75 -7.53 -7.09 1.97
CA TYR A 75 -6.35 -7.80 1.49
C TYR A 75 -5.81 -8.73 2.59
N GLN A 76 -4.90 -9.62 2.22
CA GLN A 76 -4.03 -10.34 3.13
C GLN A 76 -2.58 -9.99 2.78
N ILE A 77 -1.76 -9.68 3.79
CA ILE A 77 -0.34 -9.36 3.66
C ILE A 77 0.46 -10.48 4.33
N GLU A 78 1.50 -10.95 3.66
CA GLU A 78 2.52 -11.83 4.22
C GLU A 78 3.90 -11.18 3.99
N ILE A 79 4.69 -11.01 5.05
CA ILE A 79 6.08 -10.54 4.91
C ILE A 79 6.90 -11.64 4.24
N ILE A 80 7.63 -11.27 3.20
CA ILE A 80 8.64 -12.15 2.61
C ILE A 80 9.95 -11.84 3.31
N ALA A 81 10.47 -12.81 4.07
CA ALA A 81 11.79 -12.67 4.67
C ALA A 81 12.83 -12.39 3.58
N ASP A 82 13.50 -11.24 3.67
CA ASP A 82 14.63 -10.88 2.83
C ASP A 82 15.87 -10.76 3.72
N PRO A 83 16.99 -11.43 3.40
CA PRO A 83 18.24 -11.27 4.15
C PRO A 83 18.85 -9.86 4.03
N SER A 84 18.35 -9.00 3.13
CA SER A 84 18.79 -7.62 2.99
C SER A 84 18.09 -6.67 3.98
N GLU A 85 18.86 -6.02 4.86
CA GLU A 85 18.35 -5.11 5.90
C GLU A 85 17.58 -3.89 5.36
N ASN A 86 17.83 -3.50 4.10
CA ASN A 86 17.27 -2.29 3.49
C ASN A 86 16.09 -2.56 2.55
N VAL A 87 15.62 -3.80 2.45
CA VAL A 87 14.57 -4.16 1.51
C VAL A 87 13.42 -4.80 2.25
N HIS A 88 12.27 -4.11 2.28
CA HIS A 88 11.03 -4.67 2.79
C HIS A 88 10.23 -5.27 1.65
N LYS A 89 9.88 -6.55 1.78
CA LYS A 89 9.11 -7.29 0.78
C LYS A 89 7.83 -7.83 1.38
N GLU A 90 6.74 -7.66 0.65
CA GLU A 90 5.43 -8.15 1.04
C GLU A 90 4.76 -8.85 -0.12
N LYS A 91 4.08 -9.94 0.22
CA LYS A 91 3.14 -10.63 -0.66
C LYS A 91 1.73 -10.23 -0.25
N ILE A 92 0.99 -9.70 -1.20
CA ILE A 92 -0.42 -9.32 -1.05
C ILE A 92 -1.29 -10.29 -1.83
N THR A 93 -2.27 -10.86 -1.15
CA THR A 93 -3.32 -11.68 -1.76
C THR A 93 -4.70 -11.11 -1.42
N ASN A 94 -5.74 -11.56 -2.13
CA ASN A 94 -7.13 -11.15 -1.89
C ASN A 94 -7.35 -9.63 -1.90
N CYS A 95 -6.57 -8.90 -2.71
CA CYS A 95 -6.66 -7.44 -2.81
C CYS A 95 -7.93 -7.02 -3.57
N ILE A 96 -8.67 -6.05 -3.03
CA ILE A 96 -9.86 -5.48 -3.70
C ILE A 96 -9.57 -4.87 -5.08
N TRP A 97 -8.31 -4.57 -5.39
CA TRP A 97 -7.87 -3.99 -6.66
C TRP A 97 -7.39 -5.03 -7.68
N THR A 98 -7.48 -6.32 -7.38
CA THR A 98 -6.92 -7.40 -8.22
C THR A 98 -7.46 -7.37 -9.64
N GLU A 99 -8.78 -7.23 -9.81
CA GLU A 99 -9.39 -7.14 -11.15
C GLU A 99 -8.93 -5.89 -11.91
N MET A 100 -8.70 -4.78 -11.20
CA MET A 100 -8.20 -3.55 -11.80
C MET A 100 -6.72 -3.67 -12.18
N ALA A 101 -5.92 -4.41 -11.39
CA ALA A 101 -4.55 -4.75 -11.74
C ALA A 101 -4.49 -5.57 -13.03
N LYS A 102 -5.41 -6.54 -13.21
CA LYS A 102 -5.55 -7.32 -14.46
C LYS A 102 -5.87 -6.39 -15.64
N TYR A 103 -6.80 -5.45 -15.47
CA TYR A 103 -7.07 -4.44 -16.49
C TYR A 103 -5.84 -3.57 -16.79
N ALA A 104 -5.12 -3.09 -15.78
CA ALA A 104 -3.92 -2.27 -15.98
C ALA A 104 -2.83 -2.99 -16.80
N LYS A 105 -2.70 -4.33 -16.66
CA LYS A 105 -1.80 -5.10 -17.52
C LYS A 105 -2.13 -5.00 -19.01
N THR A 106 -3.42 -4.95 -19.36
CA THR A 106 -3.85 -4.73 -20.76
C THR A 106 -3.43 -3.38 -21.31
N LEU A 107 -3.10 -2.42 -20.43
CA LEU A 107 -2.60 -1.09 -20.77
C LEU A 107 -1.06 -0.99 -20.72
N GLY A 108 -0.36 -2.10 -20.46
CA GLY A 108 1.10 -2.18 -20.43
C GLY A 108 1.74 -2.04 -19.04
N TYR A 109 0.96 -1.95 -17.96
CA TYR A 109 1.51 -1.90 -16.60
C TYR A 109 1.90 -3.29 -16.09
N LYS A 110 2.96 -3.38 -15.28
CA LYS A 110 3.36 -4.63 -14.59
C LYS A 110 2.48 -4.96 -13.37
N SER A 111 1.89 -3.93 -12.78
CA SER A 111 1.04 -3.97 -11.58
C SER A 111 0.11 -2.75 -11.58
N CYS A 112 -0.56 -2.47 -10.47
CA CYS A 112 -1.25 -1.19 -10.32
C CYS A 112 -0.27 0.00 -10.42
N PRO A 113 -0.57 1.05 -11.20
CA PRO A 113 0.32 2.20 -11.36
C PRO A 113 0.48 3.02 -10.06
N LEU A 114 -0.62 3.19 -9.32
CA LEU A 114 -0.63 3.76 -7.96
C LEU A 114 -1.29 2.77 -7.00
N CYS A 115 -0.52 1.81 -6.50
CA CYS A 115 -1.04 0.82 -5.56
C CYS A 115 -1.44 1.52 -4.24
N GLY A 116 -2.74 1.65 -3.98
CA GLY A 116 -3.25 2.30 -2.77
C GLY A 116 -2.72 1.68 -1.48
N ILE A 117 -2.56 0.35 -1.42
CA ILE A 117 -1.96 -0.34 -0.27
C ILE A 117 -0.51 0.11 -0.08
N ALA A 118 0.29 0.13 -1.16
CA ALA A 118 1.68 0.57 -1.10
C ALA A 118 1.78 2.03 -0.64
N VAL A 119 0.91 2.90 -1.13
CA VAL A 119 0.85 4.32 -0.72
C VAL A 119 0.55 4.45 0.78
N THR A 120 -0.41 3.67 1.30
CA THR A 120 -0.72 3.64 2.74
C THR A 120 0.47 3.16 3.56
N ILE A 121 1.15 2.10 3.13
CA ILE A 121 2.33 1.56 3.81
C ILE A 121 3.46 2.59 3.82
N MET A 122 3.81 3.15 2.66
CA MET A 122 4.85 4.18 2.56
C MET A 122 4.52 5.43 3.38
N GLY A 123 3.26 5.86 3.36
CA GLY A 123 2.77 6.98 4.17
C GLY A 123 2.91 6.70 5.66
N GLY A 124 2.47 5.52 6.11
CA GLY A 124 2.59 5.05 7.49
C GLY A 124 4.04 5.03 7.96
N ILE A 125 4.92 4.34 7.23
CA ILE A 125 6.37 4.25 7.53
C ILE A 125 6.97 5.64 7.77
N HIS A 126 6.71 6.57 6.86
CA HIS A 126 7.29 7.92 6.95
C HIS A 126 6.67 8.72 8.11
N SER A 127 5.35 8.69 8.26
CA SER A 127 4.65 9.45 9.32
C SER A 127 4.97 8.96 10.73
N LEU A 128 5.24 7.66 10.91
CA LEU A 128 5.66 7.05 12.18
C LEU A 128 7.18 7.19 12.42
N GLY A 129 7.93 7.72 11.45
CA GLY A 129 9.38 7.87 11.56
C GLY A 129 10.15 6.54 11.51
N LEU A 130 9.56 5.48 10.95
CA LEU A 130 10.18 4.13 10.90
C LEU A 130 11.24 4.00 9.80
N GLY A 131 11.26 4.92 8.84
CA GLY A 131 12.24 4.96 7.76
C GLY A 131 11.82 5.86 6.62
N GLU A 132 12.61 5.86 5.55
CA GLU A 132 12.27 6.52 4.29
C GLU A 132 12.31 5.53 3.13
N VAL A 133 11.22 5.48 2.35
CA VAL A 133 11.13 4.64 1.16
C VAL A 133 11.69 5.41 -0.03
N ASN A 134 12.80 4.92 -0.58
CA ASN A 134 13.50 5.54 -1.70
C ASN A 134 13.07 4.96 -3.05
N ARG A 135 12.68 3.68 -3.06
CA ARG A 135 12.25 2.99 -4.27
C ARG A 135 11.10 2.05 -3.97
N PHE A 136 10.18 1.98 -4.93
CA PHE A 136 9.06 1.06 -4.93
C PHE A 136 9.06 0.26 -6.23
N GLU A 137 8.94 -1.05 -6.11
CA GLU A 137 8.65 -1.95 -7.22
C GLU A 137 7.43 -2.80 -6.86
N ALA A 138 6.60 -3.08 -7.85
CA ALA A 138 5.49 -3.99 -7.71
C ALA A 138 5.36 -4.89 -8.93
N GLU A 139 5.05 -6.15 -8.66
CA GLU A 139 4.78 -7.16 -9.67
C GLU A 139 3.46 -7.86 -9.31
N ASN A 140 2.53 -7.93 -10.26
CA ASN A 140 1.31 -8.73 -10.08
C ASN A 140 1.42 -10.02 -10.90
N ASN A 141 1.19 -11.16 -10.26
CA ASN A 141 1.01 -12.46 -10.90
C ASN A 141 -0.44 -12.93 -10.72
N GLU A 142 -1.35 -12.23 -11.41
CA GLU A 142 -2.80 -12.44 -11.42
C GLU A 142 -3.46 -12.15 -10.08
N ASN A 143 -3.34 -13.08 -9.13
CA ASN A 143 -4.02 -13.01 -7.83
C ASN A 143 -3.06 -12.66 -6.67
N VAL A 144 -1.78 -12.57 -6.97
CA VAL A 144 -0.73 -12.25 -6.00
C VAL A 144 0.01 -11.01 -6.46
N CYS A 145 0.14 -10.01 -5.59
CA CYS A 145 1.02 -8.87 -5.80
C CYS A 145 2.24 -9.00 -4.89
N ILE A 146 3.44 -8.83 -5.43
CA ILE A 146 4.66 -8.70 -4.65
C ILE A 146 5.03 -7.23 -4.66
N LEU A 147 5.10 -6.63 -3.48
CA LEU A 147 5.61 -5.28 -3.26
C LEU A 147 7.03 -5.36 -2.74
N LYS A 148 7.89 -4.48 -3.22
CA LYS A 148 9.26 -4.32 -2.76
C LYS A 148 9.54 -2.85 -2.51
N LEU A 149 9.89 -2.53 -1.27
CA LEU A 149 10.24 -1.20 -0.80
C LEU A 149 11.73 -1.21 -0.44
N GLU A 150 12.52 -0.41 -1.14
CA GLU A 150 13.90 -0.14 -0.72
C GLU A 150 13.88 1.05 0.22
N MET A 151 14.36 0.84 1.44
CA MET A 151 14.24 1.77 2.55
C MET A 151 15.60 2.18 3.09
N GLN A 152 15.66 3.40 3.59
CA GLN A 152 16.71 3.85 4.50
C GLN A 152 16.11 3.92 5.90
N GLN A 153 16.57 3.04 6.79
CA GLN A 153 16.16 3.06 8.20
C GLN A 153 16.78 4.29 8.89
N LYS A 154 16.06 4.84 9.89
CA LYS A 154 16.49 5.99 10.69
C LYS A 154 16.87 5.56 12.10
#